data_AF-A0A8H5MH37-F1
#
_entry.id   AF-A0A8H5MH37-F1
#
_cell.length_a   1.000
_cell.length_b   1.000
_cell.length_c   1.000
_cell.angle_alpha   90.00
_cell.angle_beta   90.00
_cell.angle_gamma   90.00
#
_symmetry.space_group_name_H-M   'P 1'
#
loop_
_entity.id
_entity.type
_entity.pdbx_description
1 polymer ?
#
loop_
_entity_poly.entity_id
_entity_poly.type
_entity_poly.pdbx_seq_one_letter_code
_entity_poly.pdbx_strand_id
1 'polypeptide(L)'
;MMNLHQRGLVDACFEEGQYDEGIALLSQLKSQNVAPSPSHIRQLLYLSLYPPVMKKQPVDSNLSPSKIVKQQRPIAISHKTATSARTLLLQFAVTNHPDDLARALPSYSTADDNEREDSESFIARKSSCIAMTKNCWNILQRGFIRRAVTSSPTKKSSTVYEEDDDDDFAISDVVAEHAWPILDFILILYERDERETTARGLPRYSPLLLDQIPASRSGKGARWEAEAPLSVILFAINQNNERLQSMGARLTQLLINLCCTNLFEFTMFLNLVFNKIYASAPTTFLTLLASLPPTIPLLKFRIALLHKFICSNGQNPTTDTSLRPRVRAKPVPRARGEVNTVEGTSTSLATPTLSQIALPSFTEICRVVEELQPKSTETSYLWIQSQLLSSFGLYQSQLPAEARDEGWQKFLAAEDLPQQLDKFFVNSQEEDAIFYKRILNVALPVLA
;
A
#
# COMPACT_ATOMS: atom_id res chain seq x y z
N MET A 1 -25.37 -0.57 -13.92
CA MET A 1 -24.63 0.52 -14.61
C MET A 1 -25.62 1.65 -14.91
N MET A 2 -25.20 2.91 -14.77
CA MET A 2 -26.01 4.11 -15.09
C MET A 2 -26.48 4.09 -16.56
N ASN A 3 -27.75 4.42 -16.81
CA ASN A 3 -28.26 4.48 -18.18
C ASN A 3 -27.78 5.76 -18.90
N LEU A 4 -27.88 5.78 -20.24
CA LEU A 4 -27.37 6.88 -21.07
C LEU A 4 -28.01 8.23 -20.72
N HIS A 5 -29.30 8.25 -20.37
CA HIS A 5 -30.00 9.48 -20.02
C HIS A 5 -29.50 10.07 -18.68
N GLN A 6 -29.43 9.24 -17.64
CA GLN A 6 -28.87 9.61 -16.34
C GLN A 6 -27.44 10.12 -16.49
N ARG A 7 -26.63 9.42 -17.30
CA ARG A 7 -25.25 9.82 -17.61
C ARG A 7 -25.20 11.21 -18.26
N GLY A 8 -26.02 11.44 -19.29
CA GLY A 8 -26.09 12.72 -19.99
C GLY A 8 -26.50 13.89 -19.10
N LEU A 9 -27.38 13.68 -18.12
CA LEU A 9 -27.76 14.72 -17.16
C LEU A 9 -26.57 15.15 -16.27
N VAL A 10 -25.77 14.20 -15.81
CA VAL A 10 -24.56 14.51 -15.02
C VAL A 10 -23.48 15.15 -15.88
N ASP A 11 -23.28 14.63 -17.09
CA ASP A 11 -22.31 15.18 -18.04
C ASP A 11 -22.64 16.64 -18.37
N ALA A 12 -23.91 16.98 -18.62
CA ALA A 12 -24.35 18.35 -18.86
C ALA A 12 -24.00 19.30 -17.70
N CYS A 13 -24.27 18.91 -16.44
CA CYS A 13 -23.88 19.73 -15.28
C CYS A 13 -22.36 19.97 -15.22
N PHE A 14 -21.55 18.93 -15.50
CA PHE A 14 -20.10 19.04 -15.48
C PHE A 14 -19.52 19.83 -16.66
N GLU A 15 -20.14 19.78 -17.83
CA GLU A 15 -19.82 20.60 -19.00
C GLU A 15 -20.11 22.08 -18.75
N GLU A 16 -21.23 22.39 -18.10
CA GLU A 16 -21.62 23.75 -17.72
C GLU A 16 -20.83 24.31 -16.52
N GLY A 17 -19.98 23.51 -15.88
CA GLY A 17 -19.20 23.90 -14.70
C GLY A 17 -20.02 23.94 -13.40
N GLN A 18 -21.24 23.40 -13.42
CA GLN A 18 -22.14 23.23 -12.28
C GLN A 18 -21.76 21.97 -11.48
N TYR A 19 -20.54 21.96 -10.94
CA TYR A 19 -19.97 20.77 -10.30
C TYR A 19 -20.74 20.35 -9.05
N ASP A 20 -21.25 21.30 -8.26
CA ASP A 20 -22.01 20.99 -7.04
C ASP A 20 -23.34 20.30 -7.37
N GLU A 21 -24.03 20.78 -8.41
CA GLU A 21 -25.28 20.21 -8.94
C GLU A 21 -25.04 18.82 -9.52
N GLY A 22 -23.97 18.64 -10.31
CA GLY A 22 -23.61 17.33 -10.86
C GLY A 22 -23.26 16.30 -9.77
N ILE A 23 -22.54 16.72 -8.72
CA ILE A 23 -22.27 15.88 -7.53
C ILE A 23 -23.58 15.54 -6.80
N ALA A 24 -24.48 16.52 -6.61
CA ALA A 24 -25.77 16.28 -5.98
C ALA A 24 -26.64 15.30 -6.78
N LEU A 25 -26.65 15.42 -8.10
CA LEU A 25 -27.36 14.51 -8.99
C LEU A 25 -26.78 13.09 -8.92
N LEU A 26 -25.46 12.93 -8.96
CA LEU A 26 -24.82 11.63 -8.76
C LEU A 26 -25.16 11.02 -7.39
N SER A 27 -25.24 11.83 -6.34
CA SER A 27 -25.65 11.39 -5.01
C SER A 27 -27.10 10.89 -4.98
N GLN A 28 -28.01 11.56 -5.68
CA GLN A 28 -29.42 11.14 -5.80
C GLN A 28 -29.59 9.85 -6.62
N LEU A 29 -28.75 9.65 -7.63
CA LEU A 29 -28.77 8.46 -8.49
C LEU A 29 -28.08 7.24 -7.86
N LYS A 30 -27.42 7.42 -6.71
CA LYS A 30 -26.72 6.35 -5.99
C LYS A 30 -27.69 5.23 -5.59
N SER A 31 -27.44 4.04 -6.10
CA SER A 31 -28.06 2.81 -5.64
C SER A 31 -27.11 1.63 -5.82
N GLN A 32 -27.37 0.51 -5.16
CA GLN A 32 -26.55 -0.71 -5.30
C GLN A 32 -26.52 -1.25 -6.74
N ASN A 33 -27.58 -0.99 -7.52
CA ASN A 33 -27.72 -1.50 -8.90
C ASN A 33 -27.22 -0.49 -9.96
N VAL A 34 -27.02 0.77 -9.58
CA VAL A 34 -26.61 1.86 -10.47
C VAL A 34 -25.21 2.31 -10.09
N ALA A 35 -24.22 1.72 -10.75
CA ALA A 35 -22.84 2.18 -10.68
C ALA A 35 -22.62 3.42 -11.57
N PRO A 36 -21.96 4.47 -11.08
CA PRO A 36 -21.55 5.62 -11.88
C PRO A 36 -20.54 5.20 -12.95
N SER A 37 -20.40 6.00 -14.00
CA SER A 37 -19.39 5.73 -15.04
C SER A 37 -17.97 5.89 -14.48
N PRO A 38 -16.96 5.18 -15.02
CA PRO A 38 -15.56 5.39 -14.63
C PRO A 38 -15.10 6.84 -14.86
N SER A 39 -15.61 7.52 -15.90
CA SER A 39 -15.33 8.93 -16.15
C SER A 39 -15.84 9.82 -15.02
N HIS A 40 -17.07 9.61 -14.53
CA HIS A 40 -17.60 10.36 -13.39
C HIS A 40 -16.78 10.16 -12.12
N ILE A 41 -16.35 8.93 -11.83
CA ILE A 41 -15.48 8.67 -10.67
C ILE A 41 -14.12 9.37 -10.82
N ARG A 42 -13.51 9.36 -12.01
CA ARG A 42 -12.26 10.13 -12.27
C ARG A 42 -12.44 11.63 -12.05
N GLN A 43 -13.56 12.19 -12.51
CA GLN A 43 -13.87 13.59 -12.31
C GLN A 43 -14.05 13.92 -10.81
N LEU A 44 -14.77 13.08 -10.06
CA LEU A 44 -14.88 13.20 -8.60
C LEU A 44 -13.52 13.08 -7.89
N LEU A 45 -12.66 12.16 -8.31
CA LEU A 45 -11.29 12.03 -7.79
C LEU A 45 -10.48 13.29 -8.06
N TYR A 46 -10.55 13.85 -9.28
CA TYR A 46 -9.86 15.09 -9.62
C TYR A 46 -10.34 16.27 -8.76
N LEU A 47 -11.67 16.45 -8.64
CA LEU A 47 -12.25 17.50 -7.79
C LEU A 47 -11.83 17.34 -6.33
N SER A 48 -11.76 16.09 -5.84
CA SER A 48 -11.37 15.77 -4.47
C SER A 48 -9.88 15.99 -4.20
N LEU A 49 -9.02 15.72 -5.18
CA LEU A 49 -7.57 15.93 -5.12
C LEU A 49 -7.18 17.36 -5.45
N TYR A 50 -8.12 18.25 -5.78
CA TYR A 50 -7.79 19.63 -6.04
C TYR A 50 -7.30 20.31 -4.74
N PRO A 51 -6.10 20.93 -4.73
CA PRO A 51 -5.53 21.46 -3.50
C PRO A 51 -6.36 22.64 -2.99
N PRO A 52 -6.50 22.85 -1.67
CA PRO A 52 -7.24 23.98 -1.10
C PRO A 52 -6.60 25.34 -1.45
N VAL A 53 -7.37 26.43 -1.37
CA VAL A 53 -6.86 27.77 -1.66
C VAL A 53 -5.92 28.15 -0.52
N MET A 54 -4.62 28.28 -0.79
CA MET A 54 -3.72 28.90 0.18
C MET A 54 -4.14 30.37 0.34
N LYS A 55 -4.37 30.82 1.58
CA LYS A 55 -4.70 32.22 1.88
C LYS A 55 -3.63 33.10 1.23
N LYS A 56 -3.99 33.81 0.15
CA LYS A 56 -3.04 34.67 -0.56
C LYS A 56 -2.60 35.79 0.38
N GLN A 57 -1.31 36.08 0.40
CA GLN A 57 -0.82 37.40 0.81
C GLN A 57 -1.50 38.48 -0.05
N PRO A 58 -1.80 39.67 0.53
CA PRO A 58 -2.52 40.73 -0.17
C PRO A 58 -1.81 41.05 -1.50
N VAL A 59 -2.55 40.93 -2.60
CA VAL A 59 -2.05 41.23 -3.94
C VAL A 59 -2.03 42.75 -4.10
N ASP A 60 -0.90 43.32 -4.53
CA ASP A 60 -0.75 44.75 -4.81
C ASP A 60 -1.83 45.24 -5.78
N SER A 61 -2.59 46.24 -5.33
CA SER A 61 -3.82 46.78 -5.95
C SER A 61 -3.62 47.51 -7.29
N ASN A 62 -2.44 47.44 -7.92
CA ASN A 62 -2.07 48.34 -9.02
C ASN A 62 -2.18 47.72 -10.43
N LEU A 63 -2.95 46.65 -10.61
CA LEU A 63 -3.11 46.02 -11.93
C LEU A 63 -4.32 46.57 -12.70
N SER A 64 -4.06 47.00 -13.95
CA SER A 64 -5.01 47.64 -14.86
C SER A 64 -6.18 46.72 -15.28
N PRO A 65 -7.45 47.19 -15.27
CA PRO A 65 -8.64 46.37 -15.52
C PRO A 65 -8.74 45.73 -16.92
N SER A 66 -8.14 46.35 -17.94
CA SER A 66 -8.41 46.02 -19.35
C SER A 66 -7.70 44.74 -19.85
N LYS A 67 -6.77 44.16 -19.07
CA LYS A 67 -6.11 42.88 -19.40
C LYS A 67 -6.74 41.65 -18.71
N ILE A 68 -7.76 41.85 -17.88
CA ILE A 68 -8.35 40.82 -17.02
C ILE A 68 -9.32 39.89 -17.77
N VAL A 69 -9.92 40.34 -18.88
CA VAL A 69 -11.04 39.63 -19.53
C VAL A 69 -10.61 38.49 -20.46
N LYS A 70 -9.36 38.43 -20.90
CA LYS A 70 -8.85 37.36 -21.81
C LYS A 70 -8.04 36.26 -21.13
N GLN A 71 -7.81 36.36 -19.82
CA GLN A 71 -7.26 35.24 -19.06
C GLN A 71 -8.44 34.30 -18.77
N GLN A 72 -8.44 33.13 -19.44
CA GLN A 72 -9.32 32.02 -19.12
C GLN A 72 -9.39 31.90 -17.60
N ARG A 73 -10.57 32.13 -17.01
CA ARG A 73 -10.71 32.14 -15.56
C ARG A 73 -10.20 30.80 -15.05
N PRO A 74 -9.12 30.75 -14.25
CA PRO A 74 -8.65 29.50 -13.69
C PRO A 74 -9.84 28.90 -12.93
N ILE A 75 -10.12 27.62 -13.18
CA ILE A 75 -11.27 26.97 -12.55
C ILE A 75 -11.13 27.11 -11.04
N ALA A 76 -12.09 27.82 -10.46
CA ALA A 76 -12.20 27.95 -9.03
C ALA A 76 -13.00 26.75 -8.52
N ILE A 77 -12.35 25.58 -8.41
CA ILE A 77 -12.93 24.46 -7.65
C ILE A 77 -13.01 24.94 -6.21
N SER A 78 -14.23 25.08 -5.71
CA SER A 78 -14.48 25.56 -4.36
C SER A 78 -14.09 24.48 -3.35
N HIS A 79 -13.73 24.90 -2.12
CA HIS A 79 -13.47 23.95 -1.04
C HIS A 79 -14.70 23.05 -0.78
N LYS A 80 -15.91 23.63 -0.86
CA LYS A 80 -17.18 22.90 -0.70
C LYS A 80 -17.32 21.79 -1.74
N THR A 81 -17.07 22.09 -3.02
CA THR A 81 -17.13 21.13 -4.12
C THR A 81 -16.17 19.97 -3.90
N ALA A 82 -14.92 20.26 -3.52
CA ALA A 82 -13.93 19.23 -3.21
C ALA A 82 -14.36 18.35 -2.02
N THR A 83 -14.93 18.94 -0.96
CA THR A 83 -15.48 18.19 0.18
C THR A 83 -16.65 17.31 -0.25
N SER A 84 -17.62 17.84 -1.01
CA SER A 84 -18.79 17.09 -1.48
C SER A 84 -18.38 15.90 -2.36
N ALA A 85 -17.39 16.09 -3.25
CA ALA A 85 -16.85 15.02 -4.07
C ALA A 85 -16.20 13.91 -3.22
N ARG A 86 -15.40 14.26 -2.21
CA ARG A 86 -14.80 13.30 -1.28
C ARG A 86 -15.86 12.51 -0.52
N THR A 87 -16.86 13.19 0.02
CA THR A 87 -17.96 12.55 0.75
C THR A 87 -18.71 11.57 -0.15
N LEU A 88 -19.00 11.98 -1.39
CA LEU A 88 -19.69 11.11 -2.35
C LEU A 88 -18.84 9.88 -2.75
N LEU A 89 -17.54 10.04 -2.97
CA LEU A 89 -16.62 8.92 -3.23
C LEU A 89 -16.64 7.90 -2.09
N LEU A 90 -16.52 8.36 -0.84
CA LEU A 90 -16.58 7.47 0.32
C LEU A 90 -17.93 6.76 0.43
N GLN A 91 -19.03 7.45 0.11
CA GLN A 91 -20.35 6.81 0.06
C GLN A 91 -20.42 5.73 -1.02
N PHE A 92 -19.93 6.01 -2.24
CA PHE A 92 -19.88 5.00 -3.31
C PHE A 92 -19.02 3.80 -2.92
N ALA A 93 -17.87 4.02 -2.28
CA ALA A 93 -17.02 2.93 -1.79
C ALA A 93 -17.72 2.01 -0.79
N VAL A 94 -18.77 2.47 -0.11
CA VAL A 94 -19.60 1.64 0.79
C VAL A 94 -20.79 1.00 0.07
N THR A 95 -21.36 1.65 -0.96
CA THR A 95 -22.62 1.20 -1.58
C THR A 95 -22.46 0.40 -2.86
N ASN A 96 -21.40 0.61 -3.64
CA ASN A 96 -21.23 0.02 -4.98
C ASN A 96 -20.21 -1.12 -4.97
N HIS A 97 -20.18 -1.94 -6.02
CA HIS A 97 -19.18 -3.01 -6.12
C HIS A 97 -17.77 -2.40 -6.27
N PRO A 98 -16.73 -2.93 -5.60
CA PRO A 98 -15.36 -2.41 -5.69
C PRO A 98 -14.85 -2.31 -7.13
N ASP A 99 -15.06 -3.35 -7.94
CA ASP A 99 -14.64 -3.40 -9.35
C ASP A 99 -15.23 -2.27 -10.20
N ASP A 100 -16.47 -1.83 -9.91
CA ASP A 100 -17.11 -0.75 -10.67
C ASP A 100 -16.38 0.58 -10.47
N LEU A 101 -15.91 0.82 -9.25
CA LEU A 101 -15.23 2.05 -8.88
C LEU A 101 -13.74 1.98 -9.22
N ALA A 102 -13.11 0.82 -9.06
CA ALA A 102 -11.69 0.62 -9.34
C ALA A 102 -11.35 0.74 -10.82
N ARG A 103 -12.30 0.53 -11.74
CA ARG A 103 -12.14 0.83 -13.18
C ARG A 103 -11.81 2.30 -13.48
N ALA A 104 -12.08 3.21 -12.54
CA ALA A 104 -11.71 4.61 -12.66
C ALA A 104 -10.29 4.90 -12.16
N LEU A 105 -9.72 4.00 -11.36
CA LEU A 105 -8.36 4.13 -10.86
C LEU A 105 -7.35 3.72 -11.93
N PRO A 106 -6.17 4.36 -11.97
CA PRO A 106 -5.05 3.83 -12.75
C PRO A 106 -4.70 2.42 -12.31
N SER A 107 -4.30 1.55 -13.25
CA SER A 107 -3.83 0.20 -12.95
C SER A 107 -2.83 -0.25 -14.03
N TYR A 108 -1.96 -1.20 -13.69
CA TYR A 108 -1.03 -1.77 -14.67
C TYR A 108 -1.72 -2.65 -15.71
N SER A 109 -2.88 -3.22 -15.36
CA SER A 109 -3.61 -4.15 -16.22
C SER A 109 -4.42 -3.44 -17.31
N THR A 110 -4.77 -2.16 -17.12
CA THR A 110 -5.63 -1.38 -18.03
C THR A 110 -4.86 -0.39 -18.91
N ALA A 111 -3.53 -0.44 -18.94
CA ALA A 111 -2.73 0.55 -19.66
C ALA A 111 -2.98 0.56 -21.18
N ASP A 112 -3.40 -0.58 -21.75
CA ASP A 112 -3.61 -0.75 -23.20
C ASP A 112 -5.03 -0.38 -23.65
N ASP A 113 -6.03 -0.39 -22.75
CA ASP A 113 -7.45 -0.17 -23.05
C ASP A 113 -7.89 1.29 -22.94
N ASN A 114 -6.96 2.24 -23.07
CA ASN A 114 -7.25 3.67 -22.96
C ASN A 114 -7.97 4.18 -24.23
N GLU A 115 -9.22 3.77 -24.41
CA GLU A 115 -10.16 4.42 -25.30
C GLU A 115 -10.27 5.89 -24.87
N ARG A 116 -9.77 6.77 -25.73
CA ARG A 116 -9.86 8.22 -25.51
C ARG A 116 -11.31 8.62 -25.73
N GLU A 117 -12.05 8.67 -24.64
CA GLU A 117 -13.38 9.25 -24.63
C GLU A 117 -13.22 10.76 -24.87
N ASP A 118 -13.49 11.19 -26.10
CA ASP A 118 -13.46 12.60 -26.50
C ASP A 118 -14.62 13.34 -25.80
N SER A 119 -14.40 13.70 -24.54
CA SER A 119 -15.34 14.50 -23.75
C SER A 119 -15.04 15.98 -23.92
N GLU A 120 -16.08 16.75 -24.22
CA GLU A 120 -16.00 18.21 -24.33
C GLU A 120 -15.84 18.90 -22.96
N SER A 121 -16.27 18.22 -21.89
CA SER A 121 -16.18 18.74 -20.52
C SER A 121 -14.75 19.04 -20.11
N PHE A 122 -14.51 20.25 -19.63
CA PHE A 122 -13.19 20.66 -19.15
C PHE A 122 -12.70 19.75 -18.02
N ILE A 123 -13.58 19.42 -17.06
CA ILE A 123 -13.21 18.61 -15.90
C ILE A 123 -12.93 17.16 -16.33
N ALA A 124 -13.68 16.62 -17.30
CA ALA A 124 -13.40 15.31 -17.87
C ALA A 124 -11.99 15.29 -18.48
N ARG A 125 -11.67 16.28 -19.33
CA ARG A 125 -10.33 16.44 -19.91
C ARG A 125 -9.23 16.54 -18.86
N LYS A 126 -9.43 17.32 -17.79
CA LYS A 126 -8.43 17.44 -16.71
C LYS A 126 -8.29 16.16 -15.90
N SER A 127 -9.39 15.47 -15.62
CA SER A 127 -9.38 14.21 -14.87
C SER A 127 -8.71 13.06 -15.63
N SER A 128 -8.56 13.16 -16.95
CA SER A 128 -7.84 12.17 -17.76
C SER A 128 -6.40 11.94 -17.28
N CYS A 129 -5.77 12.92 -16.62
CA CYS A 129 -4.43 12.75 -16.06
C CYS A 129 -4.36 11.59 -15.04
N ILE A 130 -5.47 11.28 -14.36
CA ILE A 130 -5.55 10.15 -13.43
C ILE A 130 -5.41 8.83 -14.19
N ALA A 131 -6.13 8.67 -15.30
CA ALA A 131 -6.05 7.46 -16.13
C ALA A 131 -4.66 7.27 -16.77
N MET A 132 -3.95 8.38 -17.03
CA MET A 132 -2.60 8.35 -17.58
C MET A 132 -1.52 7.98 -16.54
N THR A 133 -1.86 7.89 -15.25
CA THR A 133 -0.90 7.44 -14.24
C THR A 133 -0.75 5.93 -14.23
N LYS A 134 0.44 5.46 -13.83
CA LYS A 134 0.76 4.02 -13.81
C LYS A 134 0.02 3.24 -12.72
N ASN A 135 -0.24 3.88 -11.58
CA ASN A 135 -0.87 3.25 -10.41
C ASN A 135 -1.52 4.31 -9.52
N CYS A 136 -2.37 3.85 -8.59
CA CYS A 136 -3.15 4.72 -7.71
C CYS A 136 -2.31 5.40 -6.61
N TRP A 137 -1.05 4.99 -6.41
CA TRP A 137 -0.19 5.60 -5.40
C TRP A 137 0.34 6.96 -5.90
N ASN A 138 0.58 7.08 -7.20
CA ASN A 138 1.09 8.32 -7.79
C ASN A 138 0.08 9.47 -7.72
N ILE A 139 -1.22 9.19 -7.73
CA ILE A 139 -2.25 10.24 -7.62
C ILE A 139 -2.34 10.85 -6.21
N LEU A 140 -1.74 10.20 -5.21
CA LEU A 140 -1.70 10.66 -3.82
C LEU A 140 -0.56 11.65 -3.56
N GLN A 141 0.45 11.69 -4.43
CA GLN A 141 1.67 12.47 -4.22
C GLN A 141 1.40 13.97 -4.22
N ARG A 142 2.20 14.71 -3.46
CA ARG A 142 2.14 16.17 -3.48
C ARG A 142 2.42 16.70 -4.87
N GLY A 143 1.59 17.65 -5.31
CA GLY A 143 1.76 18.28 -6.62
C GLY A 143 1.27 17.44 -7.80
N PHE A 144 0.63 16.28 -7.56
CA PHE A 144 -0.04 15.53 -8.63
C PHE A 144 -1.06 16.41 -9.36
N ILE A 145 -1.94 17.10 -8.62
CA ILE A 145 -2.78 18.18 -9.16
C ILE A 145 -2.18 19.52 -8.75
N ARG A 146 -1.67 20.26 -9.74
CA ARG A 146 -1.19 21.64 -9.54
C ARG A 146 -2.32 22.63 -9.81
N ARG A 147 -2.48 23.62 -8.92
CA ARG A 147 -3.28 24.80 -9.24
C ARG A 147 -2.64 25.50 -10.42
N ALA A 148 -3.44 25.89 -11.41
CA ALA A 148 -2.98 26.80 -12.45
C ALA A 148 -2.67 28.14 -11.77
N VAL A 149 -1.42 28.32 -11.36
CA VAL A 149 -0.94 29.63 -10.93
C VAL A 149 -0.93 30.45 -12.21
N THR A 150 -1.67 31.55 -12.23
CA THR A 150 -1.60 32.54 -13.30
C THR A 150 -0.24 33.23 -13.19
N SER A 151 0.85 32.52 -13.49
CA SER A 151 2.12 33.17 -13.74
C SER A 151 1.90 34.08 -14.94
N SER A 152 2.21 35.36 -14.75
CA SER A 152 2.21 36.34 -15.84
C SER A 152 2.93 35.74 -17.04
N PRO A 153 2.41 35.86 -18.27
CA PRO A 153 3.02 35.27 -19.44
C PRO A 153 4.39 35.91 -19.67
N THR A 154 5.45 35.30 -19.11
CA THR A 154 6.81 35.57 -19.50
C THR A 154 6.95 35.03 -20.93
N LYS A 155 7.53 35.87 -21.79
CA LYS A 155 7.51 35.74 -23.24
C LYS A 155 7.92 34.34 -23.71
N LYS A 156 7.08 33.78 -24.59
CA LYS A 156 7.34 32.71 -25.56
C LYS A 156 8.80 32.23 -25.60
N SER A 157 9.12 31.18 -24.87
CA SER A 157 10.16 30.24 -25.28
C SER A 157 9.50 29.02 -25.90
N SER A 158 10.13 28.54 -26.95
CA SER A 158 9.67 27.54 -27.90
C SER A 158 9.59 26.15 -27.29
N THR A 159 8.48 25.45 -27.58
CA THR A 159 8.39 24.00 -27.84
C THR A 159 9.70 23.23 -27.74
N VAL A 160 9.99 22.71 -26.55
CA VAL A 160 10.80 21.52 -26.33
C VAL A 160 10.17 20.83 -25.11
N TYR A 161 10.04 19.50 -25.18
CA TYR A 161 9.73 18.66 -24.04
C TYR A 161 10.88 18.78 -23.02
N GLU A 162 10.93 19.86 -22.26
CA GLU A 162 11.84 20.02 -21.13
C GLU A 162 11.28 19.20 -19.95
N GLU A 163 11.59 17.90 -20.00
CA GLU A 163 12.17 17.24 -18.83
C GLU A 163 13.50 17.93 -18.55
N ASP A 164 13.50 19.04 -17.79
CA ASP A 164 14.74 19.54 -17.18
C ASP A 164 14.44 20.43 -15.96
N ASP A 165 15.05 20.01 -14.85
CA ASP A 165 15.59 20.79 -13.74
C ASP A 165 14.68 21.72 -12.92
N ASP A 166 13.86 21.11 -12.06
CA ASP A 166 13.58 21.67 -10.72
C ASP A 166 14.16 20.73 -9.65
N ASP A 167 15.49 20.73 -9.56
CA ASP A 167 16.33 19.91 -8.65
C ASP A 167 16.27 20.38 -7.17
N ASP A 168 15.22 21.11 -6.77
CA ASP A 168 15.05 21.69 -5.42
C ASP A 168 13.74 21.27 -4.70
N PHE A 169 12.97 20.34 -5.27
CA PHE A 169 11.81 19.71 -4.59
C PHE A 169 12.24 18.51 -3.71
N ALA A 170 13.29 18.67 -2.91
CA ALA A 170 13.92 17.60 -2.12
C ALA A 170 13.05 16.97 -1.01
N ILE A 171 11.74 17.27 -0.94
CA ILE A 171 10.78 16.50 -0.14
C ILE A 171 9.50 16.33 -0.97
N SER A 172 9.51 15.36 -1.90
CA SER A 172 8.27 14.85 -2.47
C SER A 172 7.52 14.11 -1.37
N ASP A 173 6.61 14.81 -0.68
CA ASP A 173 5.72 14.17 0.30
C ASP A 173 4.98 13.03 -0.39
N VAL A 174 5.14 11.82 0.16
CA VAL A 174 4.58 10.59 -0.40
C VAL A 174 3.07 10.68 -0.55
N VAL A 175 2.40 11.35 0.39
CA VAL A 175 0.96 11.63 0.37
C VAL A 175 0.72 13.11 0.66
N ALA A 176 0.01 13.80 -0.23
CA ALA A 176 -0.39 15.18 -0.03
C ALA A 176 -1.40 15.29 1.13
N GLU A 177 -1.34 16.37 1.91
CA GLU A 177 -2.24 16.61 3.05
C GLU A 177 -3.73 16.52 2.69
N HIS A 178 -4.12 16.94 1.48
CA HIS A 178 -5.50 16.88 1.01
C HIS A 178 -5.88 15.56 0.33
N ALA A 179 -4.92 14.63 0.15
CA ALA A 179 -5.12 13.34 -0.51
C ALA A 179 -5.43 12.20 0.48
N TRP A 180 -5.28 12.39 1.79
CA TRP A 180 -5.62 11.38 2.80
C TRP A 180 -7.06 10.80 2.68
N PRO A 181 -8.11 11.61 2.40
CA PRO A 181 -9.44 11.05 2.17
C PRO A 181 -9.53 10.13 0.95
N ILE A 182 -8.67 10.33 -0.05
CA ILE A 182 -8.60 9.47 -1.24
C ILE A 182 -7.86 8.18 -0.92
N LEU A 183 -6.82 8.22 -0.07
CA LEU A 183 -6.24 6.99 0.46
C LEU A 183 -7.29 6.17 1.23
N ASP A 184 -8.10 6.82 2.08
CA ASP A 184 -9.18 6.15 2.80
C ASP A 184 -10.18 5.47 1.86
N PHE A 185 -10.61 6.18 0.81
CA PHE A 185 -11.45 5.66 -0.26
C PHE A 185 -10.84 4.41 -0.91
N ILE A 186 -9.56 4.48 -1.32
CA ILE A 186 -8.84 3.36 -1.95
C ILE A 186 -8.76 2.15 -0.99
N LEU A 187 -8.47 2.38 0.29
CA LEU A 187 -8.39 1.30 1.29
C LEU A 187 -9.75 0.62 1.52
N ILE A 188 -10.84 1.39 1.56
CA ILE A 188 -12.20 0.83 1.67
C ILE A 188 -12.50 -0.09 0.48
N LEU A 189 -12.10 0.30 -0.74
CA LEU A 189 -12.30 -0.54 -1.93
C LEU A 189 -11.57 -1.87 -1.79
N TYR A 190 -10.27 -1.85 -1.45
CA TYR A 190 -9.46 -3.06 -1.33
C TYR A 190 -9.92 -3.97 -0.19
N GLU A 191 -10.32 -3.42 0.95
CA GLU A 191 -10.86 -4.21 2.07
C GLU A 191 -12.20 -4.85 1.75
N ARG A 192 -13.03 -4.20 0.93
CA ARG A 192 -14.29 -4.79 0.45
C ARG A 192 -14.03 -5.89 -0.57
N ASP A 193 -13.14 -5.64 -1.53
CA ASP A 193 -12.72 -6.63 -2.52
C ASP A 193 -12.10 -7.88 -1.86
N GLU A 194 -11.31 -7.70 -0.81
CA GLU A 194 -10.78 -8.82 -0.01
C GLU A 194 -11.89 -9.64 0.68
N ARG A 195 -12.91 -8.96 1.24
CA ARG A 195 -14.07 -9.64 1.86
C ARG A 195 -14.88 -10.40 0.82
N GLU A 196 -15.13 -9.81 -0.34
CA GLU A 196 -15.87 -10.45 -1.44
C GLU A 196 -15.08 -11.62 -2.05
N THR A 197 -13.75 -11.51 -2.15
CA THR A 197 -12.85 -12.61 -2.55
C THR A 197 -12.91 -13.76 -1.55
N THR A 198 -12.87 -13.47 -0.26
CA THR A 198 -13.02 -14.48 0.80
C THR A 198 -14.40 -15.15 0.76
N ALA A 199 -15.47 -14.37 0.55
CA ALA A 199 -16.84 -14.90 0.44
C ALA A 199 -17.03 -15.86 -0.75
N ARG A 200 -16.19 -15.72 -1.79
CA ARG A 200 -16.11 -16.65 -2.95
C ARG A 200 -15.33 -17.93 -2.65
N GLY A 201 -14.84 -18.12 -1.43
CA GLY A 201 -14.04 -19.29 -1.03
C GLY A 201 -12.58 -19.25 -1.46
N LEU A 202 -12.09 -18.10 -1.95
CA LEU A 202 -10.69 -17.90 -2.29
C LEU A 202 -9.89 -17.46 -1.06
N PRO A 203 -8.54 -17.60 -1.08
CA PRO A 203 -7.69 -17.01 -0.05
C PRO A 203 -8.01 -15.53 0.15
N ARG A 204 -7.86 -15.04 1.38
CA ARG A 204 -8.15 -13.65 1.74
C ARG A 204 -7.08 -12.73 1.16
N TYR A 205 -7.35 -12.10 0.02
CA TYR A 205 -6.52 -11.06 -0.60
C TYR A 205 -7.39 -10.16 -1.50
N SER A 206 -6.89 -8.98 -1.89
CA SER A 206 -7.55 -8.09 -2.85
C SER A 206 -6.90 -8.20 -4.24
N PRO A 207 -7.59 -8.80 -5.24
CA PRO A 207 -7.19 -8.71 -6.65
C PRO A 207 -6.97 -7.27 -7.13
N LEU A 208 -7.82 -6.33 -6.70
CA LEU A 208 -7.68 -4.92 -7.11
C LEU A 208 -6.39 -4.28 -6.61
N LEU A 209 -5.97 -4.59 -5.39
CA LEU A 209 -4.67 -4.15 -4.86
C LEU A 209 -3.51 -4.80 -5.61
N LEU A 210 -3.61 -6.09 -5.94
CA LEU A 210 -2.60 -6.79 -6.70
C LEU A 210 -2.38 -6.13 -8.08
N ASP A 211 -3.44 -5.63 -8.71
CA ASP A 211 -3.39 -4.90 -9.98
C ASP A 211 -2.64 -3.56 -9.91
N GLN A 212 -2.43 -3.03 -8.71
CA GLN A 212 -1.62 -1.83 -8.46
C GLN A 212 -0.13 -2.11 -8.27
N ILE A 213 0.27 -3.38 -8.32
CA ILE A 213 1.66 -3.81 -8.25
C ILE A 213 2.10 -4.17 -9.67
N PRO A 214 3.25 -3.71 -10.18
CA PRO A 214 3.72 -4.09 -11.50
C PRO A 214 3.75 -5.61 -11.69
N ALA A 215 3.32 -6.08 -12.87
CA ALA A 215 3.57 -7.47 -13.27
C ALA A 215 5.08 -7.74 -13.33
N SER A 216 5.49 -9.00 -13.13
CA SER A 216 6.91 -9.35 -13.30
C SER A 216 7.37 -8.97 -14.72
N ARG A 217 8.66 -8.67 -14.90
CA ARG A 217 9.24 -8.36 -16.23
C ARG A 217 9.00 -9.46 -17.28
N SER A 218 8.75 -10.69 -16.84
CA SER A 218 8.43 -11.84 -17.70
C SER A 218 6.93 -12.01 -17.97
N GLY A 219 6.06 -11.26 -17.30
CA GLY A 219 4.60 -11.39 -17.34
C GLY A 219 4.03 -12.66 -16.71
N LYS A 220 4.89 -13.62 -16.34
CA LYS A 220 4.50 -14.97 -15.87
C LYS A 220 4.87 -15.26 -14.42
N GLY A 221 5.48 -14.30 -13.72
CA GLY A 221 5.95 -14.46 -12.34
C GLY A 221 5.05 -13.75 -11.34
N ALA A 222 5.21 -14.15 -10.06
CA ALA A 222 4.61 -13.44 -8.95
C ALA A 222 5.05 -11.96 -8.94
N ARG A 223 4.12 -11.08 -8.59
CA ARG A 223 4.40 -9.65 -8.41
C ARG A 223 5.12 -9.45 -7.08
N TRP A 224 5.99 -8.45 -6.98
CA TRP A 224 6.74 -8.18 -5.74
C TRP A 224 7.15 -6.72 -5.54
N GLU A 225 6.99 -5.87 -6.55
CA GLU A 225 7.42 -4.45 -6.52
C GLU A 225 6.46 -3.58 -5.69
N ALA A 226 6.46 -3.76 -4.38
CA ALA A 226 5.58 -3.07 -3.42
C ALA A 226 6.19 -1.78 -2.84
N GLU A 227 7.13 -1.15 -3.56
CA GLU A 227 7.85 0.02 -3.05
C GLU A 227 6.94 1.23 -2.81
N ALA A 228 6.07 1.56 -3.76
CA ALA A 228 5.15 2.69 -3.65
C ALA A 228 4.18 2.56 -2.45
N PRO A 229 3.43 1.46 -2.27
CA PRO A 229 2.55 1.33 -1.11
C PRO A 229 3.33 1.23 0.21
N LEU A 230 4.55 0.67 0.21
CA LEU A 230 5.39 0.66 1.42
C LEU A 230 5.84 2.06 1.83
N SER A 231 6.19 2.93 0.87
CA SER A 231 6.48 4.34 1.16
C SER A 231 5.27 5.04 1.78
N VAL A 232 4.05 4.75 1.30
CA VAL A 232 2.80 5.28 1.89
C VAL A 232 2.62 4.80 3.33
N ILE A 233 2.85 3.51 3.60
CA ILE A 233 2.78 2.95 4.96
C ILE A 233 3.77 3.68 5.89
N LEU A 234 5.05 3.74 5.51
CA LEU A 234 6.09 4.36 6.33
C LEU A 234 5.81 5.85 6.57
N PHE A 235 5.30 6.54 5.56
CA PHE A 235 4.88 7.93 5.72
C PHE A 235 3.70 8.07 6.69
N ALA A 236 2.70 7.19 6.59
CA ALA A 236 1.49 7.22 7.42
C ALA A 236 1.75 6.90 8.90
N ILE A 237 2.61 5.91 9.18
CA ILE A 237 2.92 5.52 10.57
C ILE A 237 3.76 6.57 11.31
N ASN A 238 4.53 7.38 10.56
CA ASN A 238 5.34 8.46 11.11
C ASN A 238 4.54 9.76 11.32
N GLN A 239 3.25 9.78 10.97
CA GLN A 239 2.38 10.92 11.26
C GLN A 239 1.98 10.92 12.74
N ASN A 240 1.81 12.11 13.32
CA ASN A 240 1.30 12.27 14.70
C ASN A 240 -0.22 12.04 14.83
N ASN A 241 -0.89 11.69 13.75
CA ASN A 241 -2.35 11.53 13.71
C ASN A 241 -2.71 10.04 13.68
N GLU A 242 -3.37 9.57 14.74
CA GLU A 242 -3.80 8.16 14.91
C GLU A 242 -4.64 7.66 13.73
N ARG A 243 -5.48 8.50 13.12
CA ARG A 243 -6.27 8.12 11.96
C ARG A 243 -5.37 7.79 10.77
N LEU A 244 -4.31 8.56 10.55
CA LEU A 244 -3.37 8.34 9.46
C LEU A 244 -2.51 7.10 9.72
N GLN A 245 -2.06 6.91 10.97
CA GLN A 245 -1.39 5.68 11.38
C GLN A 245 -2.27 4.44 11.16
N SER A 246 -3.57 4.54 11.49
CA SER A 246 -4.56 3.49 11.22
C SER A 246 -4.69 3.17 9.73
N MET A 247 -4.61 4.16 8.82
CA MET A 247 -4.55 3.91 7.38
C MET A 247 -3.29 3.13 6.98
N GLY A 248 -2.14 3.45 7.58
CA GLY A 248 -0.90 2.69 7.39
C GLY A 248 -1.04 1.24 7.86
N ALA A 249 -1.69 1.03 9.01
CA ALA A 249 -1.99 -0.30 9.57
C ALA A 249 -2.87 -1.13 8.61
N ARG A 250 -3.97 -0.53 8.12
CA ARG A 250 -4.89 -1.14 7.15
C ARG A 250 -4.18 -1.55 5.86
N LEU A 251 -3.36 -0.65 5.29
CA LEU A 251 -2.59 -0.95 4.09
C LEU A 251 -1.54 -2.06 4.33
N THR A 252 -0.92 -2.08 5.51
CA THR A 252 0.03 -3.13 5.90
C THR A 252 -0.64 -4.49 5.93
N GLN A 253 -1.82 -4.58 6.57
CA GLN A 253 -2.62 -5.81 6.61
C GLN A 253 -2.99 -6.30 5.21
N LEU A 254 -3.42 -5.39 4.32
CA LEU A 254 -3.77 -5.74 2.93
C LEU A 254 -2.57 -6.30 2.16
N LEU A 255 -1.39 -5.70 2.27
CA LEU A 255 -0.16 -6.21 1.61
C LEU A 255 0.27 -7.57 2.17
N ILE A 256 0.15 -7.78 3.49
CA ILE A 256 0.45 -9.07 4.11
C ILE A 256 -0.53 -10.14 3.63
N ASN A 257 -1.81 -9.80 3.46
CA ASN A 257 -2.81 -10.70 2.93
C ASN A 257 -2.51 -11.12 1.49
N LEU A 258 -1.94 -10.24 0.65
CA LEU A 258 -1.46 -10.64 -0.70
C LEU A 258 -0.45 -11.80 -0.65
N CYS A 259 0.42 -11.81 0.37
CA CYS A 259 1.41 -12.87 0.55
C CYS A 259 0.80 -14.26 0.79
N CYS A 260 -0.50 -14.36 1.08
CA CYS A 260 -1.21 -15.65 1.20
C CYS A 260 -1.38 -16.37 -0.13
N THR A 261 -1.06 -15.70 -1.24
CA THR A 261 -1.22 -16.25 -2.60
C THR A 261 0.12 -16.50 -3.25
N ASN A 262 0.15 -17.40 -4.22
CA ASN A 262 1.29 -17.55 -5.14
C ASN A 262 1.44 -16.41 -6.16
N LEU A 263 0.52 -15.44 -6.17
CA LEU A 263 0.53 -14.30 -7.10
C LEU A 263 1.43 -13.16 -6.62
N PHE A 264 1.82 -13.17 -5.35
CA PHE A 264 2.68 -12.18 -4.73
C PHE A 264 3.85 -12.85 -4.00
N GLU A 265 5.08 -12.42 -4.27
CA GLU A 265 6.27 -13.10 -3.76
C GLU A 265 6.60 -12.65 -2.33
N PHE A 266 6.42 -13.56 -1.37
CA PHE A 266 6.59 -13.30 0.06
C PHE A 266 8.03 -12.93 0.46
N THR A 267 9.04 -13.65 -0.05
CA THR A 267 10.44 -13.50 0.39
C THR A 267 11.02 -12.14 0.00
N MET A 268 10.78 -11.70 -1.23
CA MET A 268 11.15 -10.42 -1.81
C MET A 268 10.40 -9.30 -1.10
N PHE A 269 9.10 -9.47 -0.82
CA PHE A 269 8.37 -8.50 -0.03
C PHE A 269 8.92 -8.39 1.39
N LEU A 270 9.15 -9.50 2.08
CA LEU A 270 9.76 -9.54 3.41
C LEU A 270 11.14 -8.85 3.40
N ASN A 271 11.94 -9.10 2.37
CA ASN A 271 13.25 -8.48 2.20
C ASN A 271 13.16 -6.97 1.99
N LEU A 272 12.24 -6.53 1.13
CA LEU A 272 11.98 -5.11 0.88
C LEU A 272 11.53 -4.39 2.15
N VAL A 273 10.57 -4.98 2.86
CA VAL A 273 10.03 -4.45 4.12
C VAL A 273 11.13 -4.36 5.18
N PHE A 274 11.89 -5.44 5.38
CA PHE A 274 13.04 -5.46 6.28
C PHE A 274 14.03 -4.34 5.96
N ASN A 275 14.47 -4.21 4.71
CA ASN A 275 15.48 -3.22 4.31
C ASN A 275 14.99 -1.78 4.54
N LYS A 276 13.72 -1.47 4.23
CA LYS A 276 13.19 -0.12 4.44
C LYS A 276 12.94 0.20 5.91
N ILE A 277 12.39 -0.74 6.68
CA ILE A 277 12.10 -0.53 8.11
C ILE A 277 13.38 -0.43 8.91
N TYR A 278 14.33 -1.34 8.68
CA TYR A 278 15.61 -1.39 9.39
C TYR A 278 16.33 -0.03 9.31
N ALA A 279 16.24 0.63 8.15
CA ALA A 279 16.86 1.94 7.93
C ALA A 279 16.09 3.13 8.52
N SER A 280 14.79 3.01 8.81
CA SER A 280 13.93 4.18 9.09
C SER A 280 13.29 4.17 10.47
N ALA A 281 12.54 3.13 10.84
CA ALA A 281 11.70 3.13 12.03
C ALA A 281 11.31 1.71 12.50
N PRO A 282 12.26 0.88 12.98
CA PRO A 282 11.99 -0.50 13.38
C PRO A 282 10.96 -0.61 14.51
N THR A 283 11.11 0.16 15.58
CA THR A 283 10.21 0.09 16.74
C THR A 283 8.78 0.51 16.40
N THR A 284 8.61 1.60 15.65
CA THR A 284 7.29 2.11 15.25
C THR A 284 6.55 1.10 14.37
N PHE A 285 7.23 0.54 13.37
CA PHE A 285 6.60 -0.44 12.48
C PHE A 285 6.29 -1.76 13.20
N LEU A 286 7.19 -2.25 14.06
CA LEU A 286 6.94 -3.49 14.80
C LEU A 286 5.82 -3.31 15.84
N THR A 287 5.67 -2.11 16.43
CA THR A 287 4.55 -1.76 17.31
C THR A 287 3.23 -1.75 16.53
N LEU A 288 3.23 -1.22 15.30
CA LEU A 288 2.09 -1.31 14.39
C LEU A 288 1.70 -2.76 14.10
N LEU A 289 2.68 -3.63 13.77
CA LEU A 289 2.39 -5.05 13.54
C LEU A 289 1.80 -5.74 14.78
N ALA A 290 2.20 -5.32 15.98
CA ALA A 290 1.68 -5.85 17.23
C ALA A 290 0.22 -5.42 17.51
N SER A 291 -0.23 -4.28 16.99
CA SER A 291 -1.59 -3.77 17.19
C SER A 291 -2.60 -4.30 16.15
N LEU A 292 -2.11 -4.92 15.07
CA LEU A 292 -2.97 -5.54 14.06
C LEU A 292 -3.61 -6.84 14.56
N PRO A 293 -4.82 -7.21 14.10
CA PRO A 293 -5.48 -8.46 14.49
C PRO A 293 -4.61 -9.67 14.15
N PRO A 294 -4.35 -10.60 15.10
CA PRO A 294 -3.38 -11.68 14.95
C PRO A 294 -3.92 -12.80 14.04
N THR A 295 -4.11 -12.50 12.76
CA THR A 295 -4.49 -13.48 11.73
C THR A 295 -3.30 -14.37 11.39
N ILE A 296 -3.56 -15.61 10.94
CA ILE A 296 -2.50 -16.55 10.50
C ILE A 296 -1.49 -15.88 9.53
N PRO A 297 -1.91 -15.17 8.46
CA PRO A 297 -0.98 -14.48 7.55
C PRO A 297 -0.09 -13.44 8.24
N LEU A 298 -0.67 -12.63 9.11
CA LEU A 298 0.03 -11.62 9.88
C LEU A 298 1.07 -12.25 10.80
N LEU A 299 0.68 -13.30 11.53
CA LEU A 299 1.59 -14.00 12.43
C LEU A 299 2.74 -14.65 11.67
N LYS A 300 2.49 -15.29 10.52
CA LYS A 300 3.54 -15.82 9.64
C LYS A 300 4.51 -14.74 9.20
N PHE A 301 3.99 -13.62 8.69
CA PHE A 301 4.81 -12.49 8.27
C PHE A 301 5.65 -11.93 9.43
N ARG A 302 5.03 -11.74 10.59
CA ARG A 302 5.66 -11.21 11.79
C ARG A 302 6.77 -12.13 12.32
N ILE A 303 6.54 -13.44 12.40
CA ILE A 303 7.55 -14.43 12.78
C ILE A 303 8.75 -14.35 11.82
N ALA A 304 8.50 -14.38 10.51
CA ALA A 304 9.56 -14.33 9.52
C ALA A 304 10.36 -13.02 9.58
N LEU A 305 9.68 -11.88 9.81
CA LEU A 305 10.33 -10.57 9.92
C LEU A 305 11.18 -10.47 11.19
N LEU A 306 10.64 -10.86 12.35
CA LEU A 306 11.36 -10.83 13.62
C LEU A 306 12.54 -11.81 13.62
N HIS A 307 12.35 -13.02 13.08
CA HIS A 307 13.44 -13.97 12.88
C HIS A 307 14.55 -13.36 12.03
N LYS A 308 14.18 -12.67 10.93
CA LYS A 308 15.16 -11.98 10.09
C LYS A 308 15.92 -10.87 10.82
N PHE A 309 15.25 -10.07 11.66
CA PHE A 309 15.94 -9.08 12.51
C PHE A 309 16.99 -9.73 13.42
N ILE A 310 16.65 -10.85 14.06
CA ILE A 310 17.58 -11.57 14.92
C ILE A 310 18.77 -12.09 14.10
N CYS A 311 18.52 -12.74 12.96
CA CYS A 311 19.58 -13.25 12.09
C CYS A 311 20.53 -12.16 11.56
N SER A 312 20.01 -10.97 11.25
CA SER A 312 20.81 -9.87 10.68
C SER A 312 21.67 -9.14 11.72
N ASN A 313 21.21 -9.03 12.98
CA ASN A 313 21.94 -8.30 14.02
C ASN A 313 23.23 -9.00 14.47
N GLY A 314 23.34 -10.33 14.36
CA GLY A 314 24.53 -11.06 14.78
C GLY A 314 25.67 -11.05 13.76
N GLN A 315 25.42 -10.61 12.52
CA GLN A 315 26.48 -10.41 11.53
C GLN A 315 27.03 -9.00 11.69
N ASN A 316 28.07 -8.84 12.53
CA ASN A 316 28.86 -7.62 12.52
C ASN A 316 29.26 -7.32 11.06
N PRO A 317 29.01 -6.11 10.54
CA PRO A 317 29.53 -5.69 9.25
C PRO A 317 31.03 -5.46 9.40
N THR A 318 31.80 -6.49 9.72
CA THR A 318 33.26 -6.45 9.68
C THR A 318 33.65 -6.33 8.22
N THR A 319 33.72 -5.09 7.73
CA THR A 319 34.65 -4.57 6.71
C THR A 319 34.99 -5.43 5.50
N ASP A 320 34.19 -6.43 5.15
CA ASP A 320 34.26 -7.13 3.88
C ASP A 320 33.40 -6.35 2.89
N THR A 321 33.91 -5.15 2.58
CA THR A 321 33.67 -4.50 1.30
C THR A 321 33.84 -5.56 0.21
N SER A 322 32.73 -5.93 -0.45
CA SER A 322 32.66 -6.85 -1.60
C SER A 322 32.35 -8.33 -1.31
N LEU A 323 31.15 -8.59 -0.79
CA LEU A 323 30.29 -9.56 -1.46
C LEU A 323 29.36 -8.82 -2.42
N ARG A 324 29.95 -8.26 -3.49
CA ARG A 324 29.20 -8.07 -4.74
C ARG A 324 28.47 -9.39 -5.01
N PRO A 325 27.15 -9.38 -5.35
CA PRO A 325 26.46 -10.59 -5.75
C PRO A 325 27.31 -11.26 -6.82
N ARG A 326 27.84 -12.46 -6.51
CA ARG A 326 28.70 -13.23 -7.38
C ARG A 326 27.97 -13.29 -8.72
N VAL A 327 28.50 -12.62 -9.73
CA VAL A 327 27.92 -12.57 -11.07
C VAL A 327 27.82 -14.02 -11.54
N ARG A 328 26.66 -14.65 -11.30
CA ARG A 328 26.36 -15.94 -11.90
C ARG A 328 26.39 -15.68 -13.39
N ALA A 329 27.30 -16.37 -14.09
CA ALA A 329 27.41 -16.30 -15.54
C ALA A 329 26.00 -16.42 -16.13
N LYS A 330 25.55 -15.36 -16.81
CA LYS A 330 24.26 -15.38 -17.51
C LYS A 330 24.35 -16.55 -18.50
N PRO A 331 23.35 -17.46 -18.53
CA PRO A 331 23.32 -18.49 -19.56
C PRO A 331 23.38 -17.80 -20.94
N VAL A 332 24.32 -18.26 -21.77
CA VAL A 332 24.52 -17.77 -23.13
C VAL A 332 23.18 -17.82 -23.88
N PRO A 333 22.74 -16.73 -24.52
CA PRO A 333 21.51 -16.75 -25.30
C PRO A 333 21.66 -17.76 -26.44
N ARG A 334 20.91 -18.87 -26.36
CA ARG A 334 20.71 -19.77 -27.50
C ARG A 334 20.01 -18.99 -28.60
N ALA A 335 20.64 -18.96 -29.77
CA ALA A 335 20.10 -18.34 -30.98
C ALA A 335 18.66 -18.83 -31.24
N ARG A 336 17.77 -17.86 -31.44
CA ARG A 336 16.34 -18.02 -31.74
C ARG A 336 16.20 -18.79 -33.05
N GLY A 337 15.69 -20.02 -32.98
CA GLY A 337 15.07 -20.68 -34.13
C GLY A 337 13.74 -19.98 -34.46
N GLU A 338 13.40 -19.95 -35.74
CA GLU A 338 12.22 -19.32 -36.32
C GLU A 338 10.92 -19.67 -35.57
N VAL A 339 10.12 -18.65 -35.29
CA VAL A 339 8.83 -18.76 -34.62
C VAL A 339 7.77 -19.02 -35.68
N ASN A 340 7.26 -20.25 -35.72
CA ASN A 340 5.96 -20.54 -36.33
C ASN A 340 4.87 -19.86 -35.52
N THR A 341 4.14 -18.96 -36.17
CA THR A 341 2.94 -18.30 -35.70
C THR A 341 1.86 -19.35 -35.45
N VAL A 342 1.68 -19.74 -34.19
CA VAL A 342 0.51 -20.53 -33.75
C VAL A 342 -0.40 -19.60 -32.98
N GLU A 343 -1.61 -19.44 -33.53
CA GLU A 343 -2.69 -18.64 -33.00
C GLU A 343 -3.15 -19.11 -31.61
N GLY A 344 -3.31 -18.14 -30.70
CA GLY A 344 -4.50 -18.06 -29.84
C GLY A 344 -4.76 -19.20 -28.86
N THR A 345 -3.78 -19.59 -28.04
CA THR A 345 -4.12 -20.33 -26.81
C THR A 345 -4.43 -19.32 -25.70
N SER A 346 -5.72 -19.17 -25.41
CA SER A 346 -6.26 -18.41 -24.28
C SER A 346 -5.49 -18.74 -23.00
N THR A 347 -4.76 -17.74 -22.50
CA THR A 347 -3.98 -17.81 -21.26
C THR A 347 -4.92 -18.11 -20.10
N SER A 348 -4.97 -19.38 -19.68
CA SER A 348 -5.70 -19.79 -18.48
C SER A 348 -5.14 -19.00 -17.31
N LEU A 349 -5.95 -18.09 -16.75
CA LEU A 349 -5.59 -17.30 -15.57
C LEU A 349 -5.28 -18.29 -14.44
N ALA A 350 -4.04 -18.25 -13.94
CA ALA A 350 -3.62 -19.12 -12.86
C ALA A 350 -4.55 -18.90 -11.65
N THR A 351 -5.29 -19.93 -11.26
CA THR A 351 -6.12 -19.88 -10.06
C THR A 351 -5.23 -19.60 -8.86
N PRO A 352 -5.58 -18.61 -8.01
CA PRO A 352 -4.78 -18.28 -6.83
C PRO A 352 -4.74 -19.49 -5.91
N THR A 353 -3.55 -20.01 -5.64
CA THR A 353 -3.35 -21.06 -4.65
C THR A 353 -2.76 -20.48 -3.38
N LEU A 354 -3.06 -21.11 -2.25
CA LEU A 354 -2.51 -20.71 -0.96
C LEU A 354 -0.98 -20.86 -1.02
N SER A 355 -0.26 -19.78 -0.73
CA SER A 355 1.20 -19.81 -0.66
C SER A 355 1.65 -20.69 0.50
N GLN A 356 2.59 -21.60 0.21
CA GLN A 356 3.29 -22.33 1.26
C GLN A 356 4.45 -21.46 1.76
N ILE A 357 4.13 -20.52 2.65
CA ILE A 357 5.16 -19.80 3.41
C ILE A 357 5.76 -20.78 4.42
N ALA A 358 7.00 -21.18 4.18
CA ALA A 358 7.79 -21.95 5.13
C ALA A 358 8.25 -21.02 6.27
N LEU A 359 7.87 -21.37 7.49
CA LEU A 359 8.38 -20.72 8.69
C LEU A 359 9.55 -21.51 9.27
N PRO A 360 10.49 -20.86 9.97
CA PRO A 360 11.51 -21.57 10.74
C PRO A 360 10.83 -22.46 11.81
N SER A 361 11.41 -23.63 12.07
CA SER A 361 10.95 -24.48 13.17
C SER A 361 11.24 -23.82 14.51
N PHE A 362 10.55 -24.22 15.57
CA PHE A 362 10.84 -23.69 16.90
C PHE A 362 12.29 -23.97 17.34
N THR A 363 12.82 -25.15 16.99
CA THR A 363 14.21 -25.52 17.26
C THR A 363 15.22 -24.61 16.56
N GLU A 364 14.92 -24.19 15.33
CA GLU A 364 15.74 -23.22 14.61
C GLU A 364 15.70 -21.84 15.28
N ILE A 365 14.51 -21.39 15.71
CA ILE A 365 14.34 -20.15 16.46
C ILE A 365 15.16 -20.17 17.75
N CYS A 366 15.09 -21.24 18.56
CA CYS A 366 15.91 -21.39 19.77
C CYS A 366 17.39 -21.24 19.46
N ARG A 367 17.87 -22.00 18.47
CA ARG A 367 19.29 -22.01 18.08
C ARG A 367 19.76 -20.61 17.67
N VAL A 368 19.00 -19.92 16.82
CA VAL A 368 19.36 -18.59 16.32
C VAL A 368 19.40 -17.56 17.46
N VAL A 369 18.48 -17.66 18.42
CA VAL A 369 18.46 -16.82 19.62
C VAL A 369 19.66 -17.11 20.53
N GLU A 370 19.99 -18.38 20.74
CA GLU A 370 21.12 -18.80 21.57
C GLU A 370 22.48 -18.41 20.96
N GLU A 371 22.64 -18.54 19.65
CA GLU A 371 23.90 -18.29 18.94
C GLU A 371 24.22 -16.79 18.78
N LEU A 372 23.20 -15.95 18.54
CA LEU A 372 23.39 -14.55 18.14
C LEU A 372 23.30 -13.57 19.31
N GLN A 373 23.54 -14.05 20.54
CA GLN A 373 23.48 -13.22 21.75
C GLN A 373 24.24 -11.90 21.54
N PRO A 374 23.51 -10.77 21.42
CA PRO A 374 24.15 -9.53 21.09
C PRO A 374 25.05 -9.13 22.25
N LYS A 375 26.25 -8.67 21.90
CA LYS A 375 27.21 -8.15 22.88
C LYS A 375 26.74 -6.82 23.48
N SER A 376 25.76 -6.15 22.85
CA SER A 376 25.12 -4.93 23.36
C SER A 376 23.76 -5.22 23.98
N THR A 377 23.52 -4.61 25.13
CA THR A 377 22.28 -4.65 25.93
C THR A 377 21.21 -3.73 25.34
N GLU A 378 21.02 -3.77 24.02
CA GLU A 378 20.04 -2.90 23.38
C GLU A 378 18.63 -3.41 23.70
N THR A 379 17.86 -2.62 24.46
CA THR A 379 16.44 -2.85 24.81
C THR A 379 15.58 -3.34 23.63
N SER A 380 15.93 -2.90 22.41
CA SER A 380 15.27 -3.33 21.17
C SER A 380 15.34 -4.84 20.91
N TYR A 381 16.44 -5.51 21.28
CA TYR A 381 16.63 -6.93 20.98
C TYR A 381 15.78 -7.83 21.89
N LEU A 382 15.79 -7.59 23.21
CA LEU A 382 14.95 -8.33 24.16
C LEU A 382 13.47 -8.21 23.80
N TRP A 383 13.05 -7.01 23.39
CA TRP A 383 11.70 -6.80 22.90
C TRP A 383 11.42 -7.62 21.64
N ILE A 384 12.29 -7.60 20.62
CA ILE A 384 12.14 -8.41 19.39
C ILE A 384 12.02 -9.90 19.72
N GLN A 385 12.85 -10.45 20.61
CA GLN A 385 12.78 -11.84 21.06
C GLN A 385 11.43 -12.15 21.72
N SER A 386 10.97 -11.28 22.63
CA SER A 386 9.69 -11.46 23.31
C SER A 386 8.52 -11.46 22.32
N GLN A 387 8.56 -10.58 21.32
CA GLN A 387 7.54 -10.50 20.28
C GLN A 387 7.60 -11.72 19.36
N LEU A 388 8.78 -12.28 19.09
CA LEU A 388 8.92 -13.49 18.28
C LEU A 388 8.27 -14.68 18.97
N LEU A 389 8.61 -14.92 20.24
CA LEU A 389 8.02 -16.01 21.03
C LEU A 389 6.50 -15.85 21.18
N SER A 390 6.03 -14.64 21.48
CA SER A 390 4.59 -14.37 21.60
C SER A 390 3.85 -14.61 20.27
N SER A 391 4.42 -14.16 19.16
CA SER A 391 3.82 -14.34 17.83
C SER A 391 3.83 -15.81 17.42
N PHE A 392 4.90 -16.54 17.74
CA PHE A 392 5.01 -17.96 17.47
C PHE A 392 3.99 -18.76 18.30
N GLY A 393 3.86 -18.47 19.60
CA GLY A 393 2.85 -19.09 20.45
C GLY A 393 1.42 -18.83 19.97
N LEU A 394 1.09 -17.58 19.62
CA LEU A 394 -0.21 -17.24 19.04
C LEU A 394 -0.47 -17.99 17.73
N TYR A 395 0.55 -18.10 16.87
CA TYR A 395 0.44 -18.86 15.63
C TYR A 395 0.13 -20.34 15.90
N GLN A 396 0.89 -20.97 16.80
CA GLN A 396 0.70 -22.38 17.17
C GLN A 396 -0.68 -22.63 17.80
N SER A 397 -1.19 -21.70 18.61
CA SER A 397 -2.52 -21.81 19.21
C SER A 397 -3.67 -21.83 18.18
N GLN A 398 -3.45 -21.21 17.01
CA GLN A 398 -4.44 -21.16 15.92
C GLN A 398 -4.35 -22.35 14.96
N LEU A 399 -3.33 -23.20 15.08
CA LEU A 399 -3.17 -24.38 14.25
C LEU A 399 -3.91 -25.60 14.85
N PRO A 400 -4.45 -26.49 14.00
CA PRO A 400 -4.87 -27.82 14.42
C PRO A 400 -3.74 -28.57 15.13
N ALA A 401 -4.06 -29.42 16.10
CA ALA A 401 -3.07 -30.11 16.93
C ALA A 401 -2.01 -30.87 16.11
N GLU A 402 -2.40 -31.47 14.99
CA GLU A 402 -1.51 -32.22 14.09
C GLU A 402 -0.50 -31.33 13.33
N ALA A 403 -0.81 -30.05 13.17
CA ALA A 403 0.01 -29.10 12.44
C ALA A 403 0.92 -28.27 13.36
N ARG A 404 0.84 -28.49 14.68
CA ARG A 404 1.65 -27.76 15.66
C ARG A 404 3.10 -28.24 15.64
N ASP A 405 4.03 -27.32 15.88
CA ASP A 405 5.46 -27.62 15.94
C ASP A 405 5.78 -28.49 17.18
N GLU A 406 6.41 -29.65 16.96
CA GLU A 406 6.74 -30.58 18.05
C GLU A 406 7.71 -29.99 19.07
N GLY A 407 8.66 -29.17 18.61
CA GLY A 407 9.62 -28.50 19.48
C GLY A 407 8.93 -27.51 20.41
N TRP A 408 7.95 -26.78 19.89
CA TRP A 408 7.10 -25.89 20.67
C TRP A 408 6.28 -26.62 21.73
N GLN A 409 5.65 -27.74 21.36
CA GLN A 409 4.88 -28.56 22.29
C GLN A 409 5.76 -29.11 23.42
N LYS A 410 6.97 -29.59 23.10
CA LYS A 410 7.94 -30.04 24.11
C LYS A 410 8.41 -28.91 25.02
N PHE A 411 8.57 -27.71 24.47
CA PHE A 411 8.94 -26.52 25.23
C PHE A 411 7.86 -26.12 26.24
N LEU A 412 6.59 -26.16 25.84
CA LEU A 412 5.46 -25.85 26.73
C LEU A 412 5.18 -26.95 27.76
N ALA A 413 5.41 -28.22 27.41
CA ALA A 413 5.22 -29.35 28.30
C ALA A 413 6.33 -29.51 29.37
N ALA A 414 7.43 -28.78 29.23
CA ALA A 414 8.48 -28.80 30.22
C ALA A 414 7.96 -28.24 31.56
N GLU A 415 8.14 -28.99 32.65
CA GLU A 415 7.72 -28.58 34.01
C GLU A 415 8.40 -27.27 34.45
N ASP A 416 9.49 -26.87 33.78
CA ASP A 416 10.27 -25.69 34.10
C ASP A 416 10.36 -24.68 32.94
N LEU A 417 9.19 -24.20 32.49
CA LEU A 417 9.09 -23.09 31.55
C LEU A 417 9.92 -21.85 32.00
N PRO A 418 9.94 -21.45 33.29
CA PRO A 418 10.79 -20.36 33.76
C PRO A 418 12.28 -20.57 33.45
N GLN A 419 12.85 -21.75 33.75
CA GLN A 419 14.24 -22.06 33.42
C GLN A 419 14.52 -22.06 31.92
N GLN A 420 13.56 -22.50 31.09
CA GLN A 420 13.72 -22.45 29.63
C GLN A 420 13.72 -21.01 29.12
N LEU A 421 12.86 -20.15 29.67
CA LEU A 421 12.87 -18.72 29.36
C LEU A 421 14.18 -18.05 29.83
N ASP A 422 14.78 -18.51 30.94
CA ASP A 422 16.09 -18.00 31.37
C ASP A 422 17.21 -18.27 30.36
N LYS A 423 17.14 -19.39 29.64
CA LYS A 423 18.09 -19.69 28.55
C LYS A 423 17.89 -18.78 27.34
N PHE A 424 16.64 -18.42 27.04
CA PHE A 424 16.29 -17.51 25.95
C PHE A 424 16.75 -16.07 26.19
N PHE A 425 16.82 -15.65 27.45
CA PHE A 425 17.13 -14.30 27.87
C PHE A 425 18.32 -14.32 28.84
N VAL A 426 19.52 -14.49 28.26
CA VAL A 426 20.76 -14.75 29.01
C VAL A 426 21.18 -13.58 29.92
N ASN A 427 20.83 -12.34 29.58
CA ASN A 427 21.03 -11.17 30.45
C ASN A 427 19.84 -10.99 31.40
N SER A 428 19.61 -12.01 32.24
CA SER A 428 18.44 -12.13 33.12
C SER A 428 18.28 -11.03 34.19
N GLN A 429 19.30 -10.18 34.39
CA GLN A 429 19.29 -9.15 35.43
C GLN A 429 18.80 -7.76 34.96
N GLU A 430 18.59 -7.57 33.66
CA GLU A 430 18.00 -6.32 33.17
C GLU A 430 16.51 -6.28 33.48
N GLU A 431 16.01 -5.13 33.96
CA GLU A 431 14.60 -4.96 34.32
C GLU A 431 13.66 -5.30 33.16
N ASP A 432 14.04 -4.94 31.93
CA ASP A 432 13.30 -5.26 30.71
C ASP A 432 13.21 -6.78 30.46
N ALA A 433 14.32 -7.50 30.65
CA ALA A 433 14.34 -8.96 30.48
C ALA A 433 13.41 -9.64 31.51
N ILE A 434 13.45 -9.19 32.77
CA ILE A 434 12.57 -9.68 33.83
C ILE A 434 11.11 -9.39 33.49
N PHE A 435 10.82 -8.19 33.00
CA PHE A 435 9.47 -7.78 32.58
C PHE A 435 8.92 -8.67 31.46
N TYR A 436 9.68 -8.87 30.37
CA TYR A 436 9.24 -9.70 29.25
C TYR A 436 9.11 -11.18 29.63
N LYS A 437 10.02 -11.73 30.45
CA LYS A 437 9.89 -13.09 30.99
C LYS A 437 8.61 -13.26 31.77
N ARG A 438 8.27 -12.30 32.65
CA ARG A 438 7.04 -12.35 33.44
C ARG A 438 5.80 -12.36 32.56
N ILE A 439 5.77 -11.54 31.51
CA ILE A 439 4.68 -11.54 30.53
C ILE A 439 4.57 -12.89 29.84
N LEU A 440 5.68 -13.42 29.31
CA LEU A 440 5.69 -14.69 28.58
C LEU A 440 5.31 -15.87 29.47
N ASN A 441 5.77 -15.91 30.72
CA ASN A 441 5.45 -16.99 31.65
C ASN A 441 3.94 -17.06 31.98
N VAL A 442 3.23 -15.92 31.91
CA VAL A 442 1.77 -15.88 32.06
C VAL A 442 1.06 -16.16 30.74
N ALA A 443 1.55 -15.61 29.62
CA ALA A 443 0.87 -15.67 28.33
C ALA A 443 1.00 -17.03 27.65
N LEU A 444 2.19 -17.63 27.64
CA LEU A 444 2.46 -18.85 26.87
C LEU A 444 1.62 -20.07 27.30
N PRO A 445 1.38 -20.33 28.60
CA PRO A 445 0.51 -21.43 29.01
C PRO A 445 -0.94 -21.29 28.53
N VAL A 446 -1.43 -20.05 28.35
CA VAL A 446 -2.78 -19.79 27.83
C VAL A 446 -2.86 -20.07 26.32
N LEU A 447 -1.71 -20.06 25.63
CA LEU A 447 -1.60 -20.31 24.19
C LEU A 447 -1.28 -21.78 23.86
N ALA A 448 -1.14 -22.64 24.87
CA ALA A 448 -0.79 -24.06 24.73
C ALA A 448 -1.92 -24.91 24.13
#